data_AF-A0A9Q0Y901-F1
#
_entry.id   AF-A0A9Q0Y901-F1
#
_cell.length_a   1.000
_cell.length_b   1.000
_cell.length_c   1.000
_cell.angle_alpha   90.00
_cell.angle_beta   90.00
_cell.angle_gamma   90.00
#
_symmetry.space_group_name_H-M   'P 1'
#
loop_
_entity.id
_entity.type
_entity.pdbx_description
1 polymer ?
#
loop_
_entity_poly.entity_id
_entity_poly.type
_entity_poly.pdbx_seq_one_letter_code
_entity_poly.pdbx_strand_id
1 'polypeptide(L)'
;MGSWENVPQRDRSEVASSDKTPAAQLRHLPCSSEGGTKERRAAGSSRVCLRGTPRGFPPGAGTEIATAPAVEEDLAPDVKMECDILDSLEALGYKGPLLEEEALDKAAEGGLASQDFCELCVWLSSQIQSLCNLEESISSTNGGEDVESLQFEISGFLKELACPYSTLVSGEIKDRLKKKDDCLKVLLFLSSELQALQLLQSKQRKASHLSKSNEIHQEIQKISDVLNTPKSSSPIPVLLSNIESKIKEVLSKLPNTYVGKPLLKIPLNPDQMERLEKINDALLSEYECRRRMLLKRLDVTVQSFGWSDRAKARTDDIAKIYQPKRYGLCPKSSVSLAHLLAAREDLSKIVRTSSGSSREKTICAINKVLMGRVPDRGGRPTEIEPPPPEMPPWQKRQDVPDIHRRSWN
;
A
#
# COMPACT_ATOMS: atom_id res chain seq x y z
N MET A 1 55.22 -20.42 -22.88
CA MET A 1 55.62 -19.95 -24.24
C MET A 1 54.78 -18.72 -24.56
N GLY A 2 55.46 -17.57 -24.79
CA GLY A 2 54.91 -16.23 -25.10
C GLY A 2 54.62 -15.36 -23.86
N SER A 3 55.61 -14.68 -23.25
CA SER A 3 56.13 -13.30 -23.52
C SER A 3 55.01 -12.23 -23.47
N TRP A 4 54.82 -11.38 -22.44
CA TRP A 4 55.66 -10.36 -21.77
C TRP A 4 56.27 -9.30 -22.70
N GLU A 5 55.69 -8.09 -22.66
CA GLU A 5 56.31 -6.75 -22.84
C GLU A 5 55.25 -5.68 -22.43
N ASN A 6 55.36 -5.09 -21.23
CA ASN A 6 56.01 -3.80 -20.87
C ASN A 6 55.27 -2.49 -21.27
N VAL A 7 54.49 -1.92 -20.32
CA VAL A 7 54.72 -0.66 -19.54
C VAL A 7 54.99 0.64 -20.36
N PRO A 8 54.36 1.82 -20.07
CA PRO A 8 54.63 2.51 -18.81
C PRO A 8 53.54 3.27 -18.04
N GLN A 9 53.75 3.22 -16.73
CA GLN A 9 53.27 4.11 -15.67
C GLN A 9 53.59 5.58 -15.98
N ARG A 10 52.72 6.47 -15.49
CA ARG A 10 53.10 7.86 -15.19
C ARG A 10 52.56 8.20 -13.80
N ASP A 11 53.49 8.31 -12.86
CA ASP A 11 53.27 8.93 -11.54
C ASP A 11 53.07 10.44 -11.69
N ARG A 12 52.12 11.00 -10.92
CA ARG A 12 52.38 12.24 -10.19
C ARG A 12 51.45 12.39 -8.98
N SER A 13 52.12 12.80 -7.93
CA SER A 13 51.76 12.95 -6.51
C SER A 13 51.02 14.25 -6.19
N GLU A 14 50.40 14.24 -4.98
CA GLU A 14 50.00 15.37 -4.11
C GLU A 14 48.84 16.25 -4.63
N VAL A 15 47.82 16.62 -3.84
CA VAL A 15 47.84 17.35 -2.56
C VAL A 15 46.50 17.14 -1.83
N ALA A 16 46.54 17.05 -0.50
CA ALA A 16 45.38 17.10 0.38
C ALA A 16 44.78 18.52 0.44
N SER A 17 43.45 18.66 0.35
CA SER A 17 42.74 19.72 1.07
C SER A 17 41.24 19.40 1.15
N SER A 18 40.74 19.55 2.37
CA SER A 18 39.35 19.70 2.79
C SER A 18 38.56 20.68 1.89
N ASP A 19 37.29 20.39 1.65
CA ASP A 19 36.16 21.35 1.70
C ASP A 19 34.85 20.60 1.44
N LYS A 20 34.01 20.46 2.48
CA LYS A 20 32.82 21.29 2.73
C LYS A 20 31.79 21.22 1.60
N THR A 21 30.77 20.40 1.85
CA THR A 21 29.49 20.40 1.15
C THR A 21 28.74 21.70 1.48
N PRO A 22 28.30 22.51 0.50
CA PRO A 22 27.27 23.51 0.74
C PRO A 22 25.90 22.92 0.41
N ALA A 23 25.05 22.89 1.43
CA ALA A 23 23.61 22.82 1.27
C ALA A 23 23.12 24.16 0.72
N ALA A 24 22.36 24.15 -0.39
CA ALA A 24 21.62 25.32 -0.84
C ALA A 24 20.46 24.93 -1.78
N GLN A 25 19.26 25.27 -1.31
CA GLN A 25 18.10 25.79 -2.06
C GLN A 25 17.73 25.12 -3.40
N LEU A 26 16.65 24.34 -3.37
CA LEU A 26 15.75 24.17 -4.50
C LEU A 26 14.29 24.11 -4.02
N ARG A 27 13.66 25.27 -3.81
CA ARG A 27 12.22 25.49 -4.07
C ARG A 27 11.99 26.97 -4.36
N HIS A 28 11.65 27.27 -5.62
CA HIS A 28 10.64 28.22 -6.06
C HIS A 28 10.73 28.30 -7.59
N LEU A 29 9.79 27.66 -8.29
CA LEU A 29 9.50 27.97 -9.68
C LEU A 29 8.00 28.29 -9.77
N PRO A 30 7.62 29.48 -10.28
CA PRO A 30 6.24 29.87 -10.41
C PRO A 30 5.59 29.27 -11.67
N CYS A 31 4.29 29.03 -11.56
CA CYS A 31 3.40 28.56 -12.60
C CYS A 31 3.08 29.72 -13.57
N SER A 32 3.52 29.63 -14.82
CA SER A 32 3.11 30.56 -15.88
C SER A 32 1.93 29.98 -16.66
N SER A 33 0.84 30.75 -16.67
CA SER A 33 -0.28 30.67 -17.60
C SER A 33 0.13 31.17 -18.98
N GLU A 34 -0.23 30.48 -20.06
CA GLU A 34 -0.46 31.11 -21.35
C GLU A 34 -1.24 30.20 -22.34
N GLY A 35 -2.25 30.81 -22.98
CA GLY A 35 -2.50 30.67 -24.41
C GLY A 35 -3.22 29.43 -24.92
N GLY A 36 -4.54 29.56 -25.12
CA GLY A 36 -5.32 28.60 -25.89
C GLY A 36 -5.10 28.70 -27.40
N THR A 37 -5.28 27.58 -28.09
CA THR A 37 -5.69 27.54 -29.50
C THR A 37 -6.68 26.39 -29.70
N LYS A 38 -7.84 26.73 -30.26
CA LYS A 38 -8.88 25.82 -30.74
C LYS A 38 -8.42 25.18 -32.04
N GLU A 39 -8.57 23.87 -32.17
CA GLU A 39 -8.91 23.27 -33.47
C GLU A 39 -9.81 22.04 -33.29
N ARG A 40 -10.76 21.89 -34.22
CA ARG A 40 -11.96 21.05 -34.14
C ARG A 40 -11.77 19.71 -34.85
N ARG A 41 -12.50 18.71 -34.34
CA ARG A 41 -13.14 17.54 -35.00
C ARG A 41 -12.23 16.46 -35.61
N ALA A 42 -12.41 15.22 -35.12
CA ALA A 42 -13.12 14.18 -35.87
C ALA A 42 -13.60 13.06 -34.94
N ALA A 43 -14.81 12.58 -35.20
CA ALA A 43 -15.52 11.57 -34.45
C ALA A 43 -15.03 10.14 -34.78
N GLY A 44 -15.08 9.25 -33.80
CA GLY A 44 -14.86 7.81 -33.96
C GLY A 44 -15.63 7.03 -32.92
N SER A 45 -16.91 6.79 -33.20
CA SER A 45 -17.86 6.04 -32.39
C SER A 45 -17.54 4.54 -32.43
N SER A 46 -17.56 3.87 -31.27
CA SER A 46 -17.97 2.46 -31.18
C SER A 46 -18.58 2.17 -29.82
N ARG A 47 -19.91 2.22 -29.78
CA ARG A 47 -20.75 1.63 -28.74
C ARG A 47 -20.75 0.12 -28.92
N VAL A 48 -20.50 -0.61 -27.83
CA VAL A 48 -21.00 -1.98 -27.68
C VAL A 48 -22.13 -1.93 -26.65
N CYS A 49 -23.35 -2.11 -27.15
CA CYS A 49 -24.57 -2.27 -26.36
C CYS A 49 -24.62 -3.70 -25.80
N LEU A 50 -24.80 -3.85 -24.49
CA LEU A 50 -25.36 -5.07 -23.91
C LEU A 50 -26.74 -4.74 -23.35
N ARG A 51 -27.78 -5.18 -24.08
CA ARG A 51 -29.16 -5.20 -23.62
C ARG A 51 -29.33 -6.37 -22.64
N GLY A 52 -29.87 -6.08 -21.46
CA GLY A 52 -30.45 -7.06 -20.56
C GLY A 52 -31.63 -6.41 -19.83
N THR A 53 -32.84 -6.68 -20.30
CA THR A 53 -34.11 -6.25 -19.69
C THR A 53 -34.41 -7.07 -18.43
N PRO A 54 -34.83 -6.46 -17.30
CA PRO A 54 -35.44 -7.19 -16.19
C PRO A 54 -36.97 -7.29 -16.38
N ARG A 55 -37.53 -8.46 -16.03
CA ARG A 55 -38.96 -8.74 -15.99
C ARG A 55 -39.63 -8.00 -14.81
N GLY A 56 -40.83 -7.48 -15.05
CA GLY A 56 -41.60 -6.69 -14.09
C GLY A 56 -42.39 -7.50 -13.05
N PHE A 57 -42.79 -6.79 -11.99
CA PHE A 57 -43.89 -7.06 -11.05
C PHE A 57 -44.50 -5.69 -10.62
N PRO A 58 -45.76 -5.63 -10.15
CA PRO A 58 -46.74 -4.57 -10.43
C PRO A 58 -46.69 -3.34 -9.49
N PRO A 59 -47.42 -2.24 -9.82
CA PRO A 59 -47.39 -1.00 -9.06
C PRO A 59 -48.40 -1.03 -7.88
N GLY A 60 -48.03 -0.46 -6.75
CA GLY A 60 -48.96 -0.26 -5.64
C GLY A 60 -48.36 0.50 -4.47
N ALA A 61 -49.03 1.61 -4.13
CA ALA A 61 -48.92 2.43 -2.93
C ALA A 61 -47.66 3.29 -2.76
N GLY A 62 -47.86 4.60 -2.98
CA GLY A 62 -46.91 5.65 -2.64
C GLY A 62 -46.64 5.69 -1.14
N THR A 63 -45.38 5.97 -0.83
CA THR A 63 -44.99 6.57 0.44
C THR A 63 -43.93 7.59 0.07
N GLU A 64 -44.28 8.86 0.22
CA GLU A 64 -43.34 9.97 0.10
C GLU A 64 -42.19 9.73 1.07
N ILE A 65 -41.03 9.35 0.54
CA ILE A 65 -39.79 9.44 1.29
C ILE A 65 -39.42 10.91 1.20
N ALA A 66 -39.76 11.65 2.26
CA ALA A 66 -39.19 12.96 2.51
C ALA A 66 -37.67 12.84 2.41
N THR A 67 -37.11 13.48 1.38
CA THR A 67 -35.68 13.72 1.28
C THR A 67 -35.28 14.51 2.52
N ALA A 68 -34.67 13.85 3.49
CA ALA A 68 -34.04 14.53 4.61
C ALA A 68 -33.07 15.56 4.03
N PRO A 69 -33.12 16.83 4.46
CA PRO A 69 -32.16 17.81 4.00
C PRO A 69 -30.78 17.30 4.38
N ALA A 70 -29.87 17.31 3.40
CA ALA A 70 -28.45 17.21 3.68
C ALA A 70 -28.13 18.34 4.65
N VAL A 71 -27.91 17.99 5.91
CA VAL A 71 -27.25 18.86 6.87
C VAL A 71 -25.80 18.87 6.38
N GLU A 72 -25.48 19.77 5.45
CA GLU A 72 -24.14 20.33 5.40
C GLU A 72 -23.97 21.01 6.74
N GLU A 73 -23.36 20.28 7.67
CA GLU A 73 -22.86 20.81 8.93
C GLU A 73 -21.72 21.76 8.54
N ASP A 74 -22.09 23.02 8.29
CA ASP A 74 -21.18 24.13 8.04
C ASP A 74 -20.49 24.44 9.38
N LEU A 75 -19.60 23.53 9.80
CA LEU A 75 -18.74 23.70 10.96
C LEU A 75 -17.87 24.94 10.70
N ALA A 76 -17.87 25.86 11.68
CA ALA A 76 -17.13 27.10 11.60
C ALA A 76 -15.66 26.82 11.17
N PRO A 77 -15.04 27.70 10.35
CA PRO A 77 -13.70 27.48 9.81
C PRO A 77 -12.62 27.26 10.88
N ASP A 78 -12.86 27.71 12.11
CA ASP A 78 -12.00 27.46 13.26
C ASP A 78 -11.96 25.96 13.59
N VAL A 79 -13.11 25.31 13.84
CA VAL A 79 -13.27 23.88 14.24
C VAL A 79 -12.58 22.88 13.30
N LYS A 80 -12.36 23.29 12.05
CA LYS A 80 -11.68 22.46 11.05
C LYS A 80 -10.20 22.28 11.35
N MET A 81 -9.53 23.29 11.92
CA MET A 81 -8.09 23.21 12.21
C MET A 81 -7.80 22.26 13.36
N GLU A 82 -8.61 22.25 14.42
CA GLU A 82 -8.43 21.34 15.55
C GLU A 82 -8.59 19.88 15.10
N CYS A 83 -9.60 19.56 14.29
CA CYS A 83 -9.77 18.23 13.73
C CYS A 83 -8.54 17.78 12.91
N ASP A 84 -8.05 18.64 12.00
CA ASP A 84 -6.87 18.35 11.17
C ASP A 84 -5.60 18.15 12.04
N ILE A 85 -5.46 18.88 13.15
CA ILE A 85 -4.37 18.72 14.11
C ILE A 85 -4.50 17.39 14.85
N LEU A 86 -5.69 17.03 15.36
CA LEU A 86 -5.92 15.78 16.08
C LEU A 86 -5.61 14.56 15.20
N ASP A 87 -6.12 14.54 13.97
CA ASP A 87 -5.82 13.50 12.97
C ASP A 87 -4.31 13.41 12.71
N SER A 88 -3.64 14.56 12.62
CA SER A 88 -2.20 14.63 12.41
C SER A 88 -1.41 14.10 13.59
N LEU A 89 -1.79 14.45 14.83
CA LEU A 89 -1.14 13.98 16.06
C LEU A 89 -1.31 12.48 16.25
N GLU A 90 -2.50 11.93 15.98
CA GLU A 90 -2.74 10.49 16.00
C GLU A 90 -1.86 9.77 14.97
N ALA A 91 -1.80 10.28 13.73
CA ALA A 91 -0.97 9.72 12.67
C ALA A 91 0.54 9.79 12.98
N LEU A 92 0.97 10.85 13.67
CA LEU A 92 2.36 11.03 14.13
C LEU A 92 2.70 10.17 15.36
N GLY A 93 1.72 9.52 15.98
CA GLY A 93 1.91 8.64 17.13
C GLY A 93 2.12 9.39 18.45
N TYR A 94 1.65 10.63 18.55
CA TYR A 94 1.59 11.37 19.81
C TYR A 94 0.72 10.61 20.82
N LYS A 95 1.06 10.70 22.11
CA LYS A 95 0.35 9.98 23.20
C LYS A 95 0.04 10.86 24.41
N GLY A 96 0.16 12.17 24.25
CA GLY A 96 -0.09 13.11 25.32
C GLY A 96 -1.58 13.49 25.45
N PRO A 97 -1.91 14.37 26.41
CA PRO A 97 -3.29 14.71 26.75
C PRO A 97 -4.03 15.49 25.65
N LEU A 98 -3.29 16.14 24.74
CA LEU A 98 -3.87 16.95 23.66
C LEU A 98 -4.39 16.15 22.46
N LEU A 99 -4.64 14.84 22.62
CA LEU A 99 -5.42 14.04 21.67
C LEU A 99 -6.93 14.19 21.89
N GLU A 100 -7.35 14.75 23.03
CA GLU A 100 -8.75 15.05 23.32
C GLU A 100 -9.09 16.45 22.82
N GLU A 101 -10.19 16.61 22.09
CA GLU A 101 -10.62 17.87 21.45
C GLU A 101 -10.74 19.02 22.46
N GLU A 102 -11.44 18.79 23.58
CA GLU A 102 -11.59 19.81 24.63
C GLU A 102 -10.27 20.21 25.30
N ALA A 103 -9.30 19.29 25.36
CA ALA A 103 -8.00 19.56 25.96
C ALA A 103 -7.13 20.39 25.01
N LEU A 104 -7.15 20.06 23.72
CA LEU A 104 -6.49 20.83 22.67
C LEU A 104 -7.03 22.26 22.61
N ASP A 105 -8.35 22.42 22.65
CA ASP A 105 -9.00 23.73 22.64
C ASP A 105 -8.57 24.61 23.81
N LYS A 106 -8.64 24.07 25.04
CA LYS A 106 -8.22 24.79 26.25
C LYS A 106 -6.73 25.14 26.22
N ALA A 107 -5.90 24.24 25.70
CA ALA A 107 -4.46 24.48 25.57
C ALA A 107 -4.16 25.56 24.53
N ALA A 108 -4.85 25.57 23.39
CA ALA A 108 -4.70 26.58 22.35
C ALA A 108 -5.21 27.97 22.81
N GLU A 109 -6.27 28.03 23.62
CA GLU A 109 -6.73 29.27 24.25
C GLU A 109 -5.74 29.80 25.29
N GLY A 110 -5.11 28.90 26.05
CA GLY A 110 -4.08 29.24 27.03
C GLY A 110 -2.72 29.62 26.42
N GLY A 111 -2.47 29.23 25.17
CA GLY A 111 -1.24 29.54 24.43
C GLY A 111 0.02 29.21 25.23
N LEU A 112 0.97 30.15 25.31
CA LEU A 112 2.23 29.96 26.05
C LEU A 112 2.08 29.89 27.59
N ALA A 113 0.91 30.24 28.13
CA ALA A 113 0.62 30.03 29.55
C ALA A 113 0.15 28.59 29.86
N SER A 114 -0.25 27.83 28.82
CA SER A 114 -0.60 26.42 28.95
C SER A 114 0.65 25.54 28.88
N GLN A 115 0.93 24.80 29.94
CA GLN A 115 2.04 23.86 29.98
C GLN A 115 1.89 22.77 28.91
N ASP A 116 0.67 22.25 28.71
CA ASP A 116 0.40 21.19 27.73
C ASP A 116 0.69 21.67 26.29
N PHE A 117 0.37 22.93 25.97
CA PHE A 117 0.67 23.53 24.66
C PHE A 117 2.17 23.62 24.42
N CYS A 118 2.91 24.13 25.41
CA CYS A 118 4.36 24.24 25.36
C CYS A 118 5.04 22.87 25.22
N GLU A 119 4.59 21.87 25.98
CA GLU A 119 5.10 20.50 25.89
C GLU A 119 4.85 19.87 24.52
N LEU A 120 3.69 20.13 23.90
CA LEU A 120 3.43 19.66 22.54
C LEU A 120 4.35 20.35 21.51
N CYS A 121 4.61 21.65 21.65
CA CYS A 121 5.54 22.37 20.77
C CYS A 121 6.98 21.83 20.89
N VAL A 122 7.43 21.55 22.12
CA VAL A 122 8.73 20.92 22.42
C VAL A 122 8.78 19.50 21.85
N TRP A 123 7.69 18.74 21.98
CA TRP A 123 7.63 17.39 21.42
C TRP A 123 7.74 17.44 19.88
N LEU A 124 6.93 18.25 19.21
CA LEU A 124 6.96 18.40 17.75
C LEU A 124 8.33 18.87 17.25
N SER A 125 8.94 19.88 17.89
CA SER A 125 10.27 20.35 17.51
C SER A 125 11.34 19.28 17.68
N SER A 126 11.34 18.54 18.79
CA SER A 126 12.29 17.44 19.03
C SER A 126 12.19 16.35 17.98
N GLN A 127 10.96 16.03 17.53
CA GLN A 127 10.75 15.05 16.47
C GLN A 127 11.27 15.58 15.13
N ILE A 128 11.02 16.85 14.81
CA ILE A 128 11.51 17.50 13.59
C ILE A 128 13.04 17.52 13.57
N GLN A 129 13.69 17.93 14.65
CA GLN A 129 15.16 17.97 14.78
C GLN A 129 15.81 16.59 14.64
N SER A 130 15.13 15.52 15.03
CA SER A 130 15.65 14.17 14.81
C SER A 130 15.72 13.78 13.32
N LEU A 131 15.01 14.51 12.46
CA LEU A 131 14.88 14.24 11.03
C LEU A 131 15.62 15.25 10.13
N CYS A 132 15.96 16.43 10.65
CA CYS A 132 16.70 17.46 9.93
C CYS A 132 17.74 18.16 10.83
N ASN A 133 18.84 18.63 10.23
CA ASN A 133 19.85 19.39 10.95
C ASN A 133 19.39 20.85 11.07
N LEU A 134 18.69 21.16 12.16
CA LEU A 134 18.33 22.52 12.55
C LEU A 134 19.29 23.03 13.62
N GLU A 135 19.60 24.33 13.57
CA GLU A 135 20.39 25.03 14.58
C GLU A 135 19.53 25.47 15.77
N GLU A 136 18.28 25.86 15.51
CA GLU A 136 17.34 26.32 16.54
C GLU A 136 16.66 25.15 17.25
N SER A 137 16.38 25.33 18.55
CA SER A 137 15.68 24.36 19.38
C SER A 137 14.70 24.99 20.34
N ILE A 138 13.55 24.35 20.52
CA ILE A 138 12.60 24.71 21.58
C ILE A 138 12.92 23.85 22.80
N SER A 139 13.32 24.51 23.89
CA SER A 139 13.73 23.88 25.14
C SER A 139 12.52 23.57 26.03
N SER A 140 12.64 22.53 26.85
CA SER A 140 11.61 22.22 27.86
C SER A 140 11.61 23.26 28.97
N THR A 141 10.44 23.81 29.29
CA THR A 141 10.23 24.75 30.39
C THR A 141 10.32 24.02 31.74
N ASN A 142 11.52 23.92 32.31
CA ASN A 142 11.69 23.52 33.70
C ASN A 142 11.27 24.67 34.63
N GLY A 143 9.95 24.81 34.83
CA GLY A 143 9.36 25.70 35.83
C GLY A 143 9.18 27.15 35.36
N GLY A 144 8.06 27.41 34.68
CA GLY A 144 7.18 28.58 34.84
C GLY A 144 7.69 30.02 34.63
N GLU A 145 8.98 30.31 34.53
CA GLU A 145 9.46 31.70 34.66
C GLU A 145 10.02 32.36 33.39
N ASP A 146 10.00 31.69 32.23
CA ASP A 146 10.53 32.31 31.00
C ASP A 146 9.68 32.07 29.73
N VAL A 147 8.45 32.57 29.76
CA VAL A 147 7.54 32.60 28.61
C VAL A 147 8.12 33.41 27.44
N GLU A 148 8.87 34.48 27.74
CA GLU A 148 9.49 35.33 26.72
C GLU A 148 10.56 34.54 25.96
N SER A 149 11.49 33.85 26.66
CA SER A 149 12.50 33.03 25.98
C SER A 149 11.88 31.91 25.15
N LEU A 150 10.84 31.23 25.63
CA LEU A 150 10.15 30.21 24.83
C LEU A 150 9.51 30.81 23.57
N GLN A 151 8.93 32.00 23.67
CA GLN A 151 8.37 32.72 22.52
C GLN A 151 9.46 33.09 21.49
N PHE A 152 10.66 33.45 21.96
CA PHE A 152 11.84 33.67 21.10
C PHE A 152 12.30 32.38 20.42
N GLU A 153 12.43 31.28 21.17
CA GLU A 153 12.83 29.97 20.64
C GLU A 153 11.85 29.47 19.58
N ILE A 154 10.53 29.51 19.84
CA ILE A 154 9.51 29.14 18.87
C ILE A 154 9.62 30.03 17.62
N SER A 155 9.81 31.34 17.80
CA SER A 155 9.95 32.27 16.66
C SER A 155 11.20 31.98 15.83
N GLY A 156 12.33 31.67 16.46
CA GLY A 156 13.58 31.28 15.79
C GLY A 156 13.40 29.98 15.00
N PHE A 157 12.83 28.97 15.65
CA PHE A 157 12.56 27.66 15.07
C PHE A 157 11.63 27.74 13.85
N LEU A 158 10.52 28.49 13.96
CA LEU A 158 9.59 28.70 12.84
C LEU A 158 10.24 29.47 11.68
N LYS A 159 11.15 30.40 11.97
CA LYS A 159 11.88 31.14 10.93
C LYS A 159 12.87 30.25 10.19
N GLU A 160 13.58 29.38 10.90
CA GLU A 160 14.50 28.41 10.30
C GLU A 160 13.77 27.39 9.42
N LEU A 161 12.58 26.96 9.85
CA LEU A 161 11.67 26.12 9.05
C LEU A 161 10.99 26.86 7.89
N ALA A 162 11.27 28.15 7.68
CA ALA A 162 10.65 28.99 6.66
C ALA A 162 9.11 29.01 6.73
N CYS A 163 8.56 29.13 7.95
CA CYS A 163 7.12 29.18 8.20
C CYS A 163 6.44 30.29 7.36
N PRO A 164 5.38 29.97 6.60
CA PRO A 164 4.74 30.89 5.66
C PRO A 164 3.83 31.93 6.35
N TYR A 165 3.47 31.71 7.61
CA TYR A 165 2.59 32.61 8.35
C TYR A 165 3.36 33.83 8.85
N SER A 166 3.15 34.97 8.17
CA SER A 166 3.79 36.23 8.55
C SER A 166 3.44 36.68 9.97
N THR A 167 2.25 36.33 10.48
CA THR A 167 1.82 36.63 11.86
C THR A 167 2.66 35.92 12.92
N LEU A 168 3.32 34.81 12.58
CA LEU A 168 4.13 34.01 13.49
C LEU A 168 5.63 34.34 13.41
N VAL A 169 6.10 34.90 12.28
CA VAL A 169 7.53 35.12 12.01
C VAL A 169 7.92 36.61 11.91
N SER A 170 6.97 37.48 11.57
CA SER A 170 7.16 38.93 11.40
C SER A 170 6.45 39.74 12.47
N GLY A 171 6.83 41.02 12.64
CA GLY A 171 6.25 41.91 13.65
C GLY A 171 6.87 41.79 15.04
N GLU A 172 6.30 42.48 16.03
CA GLU A 172 6.78 42.47 17.42
C GLU A 172 6.59 41.08 18.05
N ILE A 173 7.65 40.55 18.66
CA ILE A 173 7.65 39.19 19.22
C ILE A 173 6.61 39.05 20.33
N LYS A 174 6.44 40.11 21.13
CA LYS A 174 5.49 40.17 22.24
C LYS A 174 4.04 39.96 21.81
N ASP A 175 3.69 40.16 20.55
CA ASP A 175 2.32 40.04 20.05
C ASP A 175 2.00 38.68 19.42
N ARG A 176 3.00 37.81 19.27
CA ARG A 176 2.85 36.49 18.65
C ARG A 176 2.25 35.49 19.63
N LEU A 177 1.50 34.50 19.13
CA LEU A 177 0.95 33.40 19.94
C LEU A 177 0.02 33.84 21.08
N LYS A 178 -0.59 35.03 20.97
CA LYS A 178 -1.61 35.52 21.91
C LYS A 178 -3.02 35.04 21.56
N LYS A 179 -3.28 34.75 20.29
CA LYS A 179 -4.59 34.33 19.79
C LYS A 179 -4.63 32.81 19.67
N LYS A 180 -5.79 32.21 19.97
CA LYS A 180 -6.07 30.78 19.76
C LYS A 180 -5.69 30.36 18.33
N ASP A 181 -6.14 31.13 17.34
CA ASP A 181 -5.88 30.91 15.91
C ASP A 181 -4.37 30.90 15.56
N ASP A 182 -3.56 31.77 16.17
CA ASP A 182 -2.10 31.76 15.95
C ASP A 182 -1.45 30.51 16.58
N CYS A 183 -1.97 30.05 17.73
CA CYS A 183 -1.50 28.83 18.38
C CYS A 183 -1.84 27.57 17.55
N LEU A 184 -3.06 27.49 17.02
CA LEU A 184 -3.48 26.40 16.13
C LEU A 184 -2.65 26.37 14.84
N LYS A 185 -2.35 27.54 14.24
CA LYS A 185 -1.48 27.63 13.06
C LYS A 185 -0.08 27.08 13.32
N VAL A 186 0.50 27.34 14.50
CA VAL A 186 1.80 26.76 14.87
C VAL A 186 1.70 25.23 14.94
N LEU A 187 0.72 24.69 15.65
CA LEU A 187 0.56 23.24 15.81
C LEU A 187 0.31 22.55 14.47
N LEU A 188 -0.55 23.11 13.62
CA LEU A 188 -0.84 22.60 12.30
C LEU A 188 0.43 22.63 11.42
N PHE A 189 1.15 23.75 11.41
CA PHE A 189 2.39 23.89 10.64
C PHE A 189 3.44 22.87 11.08
N LEU A 190 3.76 22.81 12.37
CA LEU A 190 4.77 21.88 12.90
C LEU A 190 4.39 20.42 12.65
N SER A 191 3.11 20.06 12.84
CA SER A 191 2.62 18.70 12.57
C SER A 191 2.78 18.36 11.08
N SER A 192 2.41 19.28 10.18
CA SER A 192 2.52 19.08 8.74
C SER A 192 3.98 18.96 8.26
N GLU A 193 4.88 19.77 8.81
CA GLU A 193 6.32 19.70 8.49
C GLU A 193 6.94 18.39 8.99
N LEU A 194 6.57 17.94 10.19
CA LEU A 194 7.01 16.65 10.70
C LEU A 194 6.54 15.50 9.80
N GLN A 195 5.28 15.50 9.39
CA GLN A 195 4.75 14.51 8.44
C GLN A 195 5.50 14.55 7.10
N ALA A 196 5.79 15.76 6.58
CA ALA A 196 6.53 15.94 5.34
C ALA A 196 7.97 15.40 5.45
N LEU A 197 8.66 15.66 6.56
CA LEU A 197 10.00 15.16 6.83
C LEU A 197 10.03 13.63 6.97
N GLN A 198 9.07 13.04 7.69
CA GLN A 198 8.93 11.58 7.78
C GLN A 198 8.69 10.96 6.40
N LEU A 199 7.86 11.59 5.56
CA LEU A 199 7.62 11.15 4.20
C LEU A 199 8.91 11.19 3.36
N LEU A 200 9.67 12.29 3.43
CA LEU A 200 10.93 12.45 2.73
C LEU A 200 11.96 11.41 3.17
N GLN A 201 12.10 11.17 4.48
CA GLN A 201 12.98 10.15 5.01
C GLN A 201 12.57 8.74 4.54
N SER A 202 11.26 8.44 4.53
CA SER A 202 10.75 7.17 4.02
C SER A 202 11.03 6.99 2.52
N LYS A 203 11.01 8.07 1.73
CA LYS A 203 11.36 8.07 0.31
C LYS A 203 12.86 7.89 0.12
N GLN A 204 13.71 8.53 0.92
CA GLN A 204 15.16 8.32 0.86
C GLN A 204 15.57 6.89 1.25
N ARG A 205 14.93 6.28 2.26
CA ARG A 205 15.12 4.85 2.57
C ARG A 205 14.76 3.96 1.38
N LYS A 206 13.73 4.32 0.60
CA LYS A 206 13.32 3.58 -0.61
C LYS A 206 14.20 3.87 -1.84
N ALA A 207 14.78 5.06 -1.95
CA ALA A 207 15.58 5.51 -3.10
C ALA A 207 17.08 5.20 -2.97
N SER A 208 17.59 4.98 -1.76
CA SER A 208 18.99 4.61 -1.53
C SER A 208 19.25 3.16 -1.95
N HIS A 209 19.68 2.99 -3.20
CA HIS A 209 20.21 1.73 -3.76
C HIS A 209 21.35 1.11 -2.93
N LEU A 210 21.97 1.89 -2.02
CA LEU A 210 23.01 1.47 -1.08
C LEU A 210 22.48 0.61 0.10
N SER A 211 21.24 0.81 0.55
CA SER A 211 20.66 0.03 1.66
C SER A 211 20.40 -1.43 1.26
N LYS A 212 19.91 -1.66 0.04
CA LYS A 212 19.73 -3.02 -0.53
C LYS A 212 21.05 -3.79 -0.58
N SER A 213 22.17 -3.14 -0.88
CA SER A 213 23.47 -3.82 -0.92
C SER A 213 23.84 -4.39 0.45
N ASN A 214 23.69 -3.59 1.52
CA ASN A 214 23.97 -4.06 2.88
C ASN A 214 22.99 -5.16 3.33
N GLU A 215 21.70 -5.04 3.01
CA GLU A 215 20.72 -6.11 3.28
C GLU A 215 21.05 -7.41 2.55
N ILE A 216 21.42 -7.34 1.26
CA ILE A 216 21.85 -8.51 0.48
C ILE A 216 23.10 -9.14 1.10
N HIS A 217 24.09 -8.33 1.49
CA HIS A 217 25.29 -8.81 2.16
C HIS A 217 24.95 -9.50 3.50
N GLN A 218 24.04 -8.95 4.30
CA GLN A 218 23.60 -9.57 5.55
C GLN A 218 22.84 -10.88 5.32
N GLU A 219 21.96 -10.96 4.32
CA GLU A 219 21.24 -12.19 3.99
C GLU A 219 22.20 -13.29 3.49
N ILE A 220 23.15 -12.95 2.63
CA ILE A 220 24.17 -13.91 2.17
C ILE A 220 25.06 -14.35 3.34
N GLN A 221 25.35 -13.45 4.29
CA GLN A 221 26.09 -13.80 5.50
C GLN A 221 25.31 -14.77 6.39
N LYS A 222 23.99 -14.57 6.57
CA LYS A 222 23.13 -15.51 7.30
C LYS A 222 23.12 -16.89 6.63
N ILE A 223 23.00 -16.95 5.30
CA ILE A 223 23.07 -18.21 4.55
C ILE A 223 24.43 -18.89 4.77
N SER A 224 25.51 -18.11 4.72
CA SER A 224 26.87 -18.61 4.94
C SER A 224 27.06 -19.18 6.34
N ASP A 225 26.49 -18.52 7.35
CA ASP A 225 26.52 -18.96 8.75
C ASP A 225 25.77 -20.29 8.92
N VAL A 226 24.60 -20.45 8.29
CA VAL A 226 23.84 -21.71 8.30
C VAL A 226 24.59 -22.84 7.60
N LEU A 227 25.27 -22.54 6.49
CA LEU A 227 26.03 -23.53 5.71
C LEU A 227 27.43 -23.80 6.27
N ASN A 228 27.83 -23.12 7.36
CA ASN A 228 29.18 -23.14 7.93
C ASN A 228 30.29 -22.89 6.89
N THR A 229 30.02 -22.01 5.92
CA THR A 229 31.03 -21.60 4.93
C THR A 229 31.88 -20.45 5.48
N PRO A 230 33.17 -20.36 5.12
CA PRO A 230 34.06 -19.35 5.69
C PRO A 230 33.55 -17.93 5.39
N LYS A 231 33.41 -17.12 6.46
CA LYS A 231 33.12 -15.68 6.36
C LYS A 231 34.32 -15.00 5.72
N SER A 232 34.25 -14.70 4.43
CA SER A 232 35.27 -13.92 3.76
C SER A 232 34.69 -12.58 3.35
N SER A 233 35.49 -11.52 3.46
CA SER A 233 35.21 -10.21 2.85
C SER A 233 35.34 -10.26 1.32
N SER A 234 35.09 -11.43 0.73
CA SER A 234 35.22 -11.66 -0.71
C SER A 234 34.07 -10.99 -1.46
N PRO A 235 34.28 -10.66 -2.74
CA PRO A 235 33.21 -10.18 -3.61
C PRO A 235 32.03 -11.15 -3.64
N ILE A 236 30.80 -10.63 -3.71
CA ILE A 236 29.54 -11.39 -3.74
C ILE A 236 29.56 -12.62 -4.68
N PRO A 237 30.08 -12.55 -5.92
CA PRO A 237 30.08 -13.70 -6.83
C PRO A 237 30.87 -14.91 -6.29
N VAL A 238 31.97 -14.66 -5.59
CA VAL A 238 32.81 -15.71 -5.00
C VAL A 238 32.06 -16.37 -3.83
N LEU A 239 31.41 -15.55 -3.00
CA LEU A 239 30.60 -16.03 -1.88
C LEU A 239 29.43 -16.89 -2.36
N LEU A 240 28.72 -16.46 -3.41
CA LEU A 240 27.64 -17.24 -4.03
C LEU A 240 28.14 -18.57 -4.62
N SER A 241 29.32 -18.59 -5.25
CA SER A 241 29.91 -19.82 -5.79
C SER A 241 30.27 -20.82 -4.68
N ASN A 242 30.78 -20.32 -3.55
CA ASN A 242 31.07 -21.14 -2.37
C ASN A 242 29.80 -21.73 -1.75
N ILE A 243 28.74 -20.90 -1.63
CA ILE A 243 27.42 -21.33 -1.17
C ILE A 243 26.85 -22.41 -2.09
N GLU A 244 26.89 -22.19 -3.41
CA GLU A 244 26.39 -23.15 -4.40
C GLU A 244 27.12 -24.50 -4.29
N SER A 245 28.46 -24.47 -4.18
CA SER A 245 29.28 -25.67 -4.00
C SER A 245 28.89 -26.42 -2.72
N LYS A 246 28.73 -25.70 -1.60
CA LYS A 246 28.36 -26.31 -0.32
C LYS A 246 26.96 -26.91 -0.35
N ILE A 247 26.00 -26.23 -1.00
CA ILE A 247 24.64 -26.75 -1.20
C ILE A 247 24.70 -28.05 -2.02
N LYS A 248 25.47 -28.10 -3.11
CA LYS A 248 25.64 -29.34 -3.91
C LYS A 248 26.25 -30.48 -3.10
N GLU A 249 27.22 -30.19 -2.24
CA GLU A 249 27.85 -31.17 -1.33
C GLU A 249 26.85 -31.70 -0.29
N VAL A 250 26.01 -30.85 0.28
CA VAL A 250 24.99 -31.28 1.25
C VAL A 250 23.90 -32.09 0.57
N LEU A 251 23.45 -31.64 -0.61
CA LEU A 251 22.42 -32.34 -1.38
C LEU A 251 22.87 -33.73 -1.84
N SER A 252 24.16 -33.94 -2.13
CA SER A 252 24.67 -35.27 -2.51
C SER A 252 24.67 -36.29 -1.37
N LYS A 253 24.61 -35.83 -0.11
CA LYS A 253 24.49 -36.68 1.09
C LYS A 253 23.05 -37.06 1.42
N LEU A 254 22.07 -36.39 0.80
CA LEU A 254 20.66 -36.57 1.06
C LEU A 254 20.01 -37.50 0.01
N PRO A 255 18.89 -38.17 0.33
CA PRO A 255 18.14 -38.94 -0.65
C PRO A 255 17.63 -38.06 -1.79
N ASN A 256 17.65 -38.58 -3.02
CA ASN A 256 17.20 -37.89 -4.23
C ASN A 256 15.73 -37.42 -4.19
N THR A 257 14.93 -37.91 -3.24
CA THR A 257 13.52 -37.53 -3.05
C THR A 257 13.31 -36.33 -2.13
N TYR A 258 14.36 -35.83 -1.45
CA TYR A 258 14.20 -34.86 -0.36
C TYR A 258 13.71 -33.47 -0.84
N VAL A 259 14.30 -32.93 -1.90
CA VAL A 259 14.01 -31.57 -2.41
C VAL A 259 12.97 -31.57 -3.56
N GLY A 260 12.71 -32.73 -4.16
CA GLY A 260 11.86 -32.85 -5.35
C GLY A 260 12.49 -32.25 -6.62
N LYS A 261 11.87 -32.50 -7.77
CA LYS A 261 12.33 -31.98 -9.06
C LYS A 261 11.88 -30.51 -9.25
N PRO A 262 12.69 -29.67 -9.90
CA PRO A 262 12.29 -28.30 -10.22
C PRO A 262 11.08 -28.31 -11.16
N LEU A 263 10.16 -27.38 -10.92
CA LEU A 263 8.98 -27.20 -11.77
C LEU A 263 9.39 -26.68 -13.15
N LEU A 264 10.29 -25.71 -13.18
CA LEU A 264 10.89 -25.19 -14.41
C LEU A 264 12.13 -26.03 -14.76
N LYS A 265 12.06 -26.77 -15.87
CA LYS A 265 13.13 -27.70 -16.30
C LYS A 265 14.06 -27.10 -17.36
N ILE A 266 13.63 -26.02 -17.99
CA ILE A 266 14.32 -25.41 -19.13
C ILE A 266 15.08 -24.17 -18.64
N PRO A 267 16.38 -24.01 -18.97
CA PRO A 267 17.09 -22.78 -18.68
C PRO A 267 16.48 -21.63 -19.49
N LEU A 268 16.24 -20.50 -18.84
CA LEU A 268 15.68 -19.32 -19.48
C LEU A 268 16.78 -18.51 -20.15
N ASN A 269 16.56 -18.09 -21.39
CA ASN A 269 17.38 -17.07 -22.02
C ASN A 269 16.95 -15.65 -21.55
N PRO A 270 17.76 -14.60 -21.79
CA PRO A 270 17.44 -13.24 -21.32
C PRO A 270 16.08 -12.73 -21.83
N ASP A 271 15.75 -12.95 -23.10
CA ASP A 271 14.47 -12.52 -23.69
C ASP A 271 13.27 -13.23 -23.05
N GLN A 272 13.40 -14.53 -22.75
CA GLN A 272 12.39 -15.30 -22.06
C GLN A 272 12.22 -14.85 -20.61
N MET A 273 13.32 -14.49 -19.95
CA MET A 273 13.31 -13.97 -18.58
C MET A 273 12.56 -12.64 -18.51
N GLU A 274 12.85 -11.73 -19.44
CA GLU A 274 12.13 -10.43 -19.55
C GLU A 274 10.64 -10.65 -19.83
N ARG A 275 10.28 -11.58 -20.73
CA ARG A 275 8.87 -11.92 -20.99
C ARG A 275 8.18 -12.48 -19.74
N LEU A 276 8.87 -13.32 -18.98
CA LEU A 276 8.37 -13.89 -17.74
C LEU A 276 8.13 -12.82 -16.66
N GLU A 277 9.04 -11.85 -16.55
CA GLU A 277 8.85 -10.70 -15.67
C GLU A 277 7.61 -9.89 -16.05
N LYS A 278 7.41 -9.60 -17.36
CA LYS A 278 6.19 -8.93 -17.84
C LYS A 278 4.91 -9.70 -17.50
N ILE A 279 4.93 -11.02 -17.64
CA ILE A 279 3.80 -11.88 -17.25
C ILE A 279 3.57 -11.80 -15.74
N ASN A 280 4.64 -11.90 -14.95
CA ASN A 280 4.55 -11.80 -13.49
C ASN A 280 3.98 -10.45 -13.06
N ASP A 281 4.41 -9.33 -13.67
CA ASP A 281 3.90 -7.99 -13.37
C ASP A 281 2.41 -7.86 -13.68
N ALA A 282 1.96 -8.38 -14.82
CA ALA A 282 0.55 -8.41 -15.17
C ALA A 282 -0.27 -9.22 -14.15
N LEU A 283 0.21 -10.40 -13.77
CA LEU A 283 -0.43 -11.23 -12.74
C LEU A 283 -0.44 -10.54 -11.38
N LEU A 284 0.67 -9.93 -10.96
CA LEU A 284 0.77 -9.21 -9.69
C LEU A 284 -0.26 -8.08 -9.61
N SER A 285 -0.41 -7.29 -10.67
CA SER A 285 -1.43 -6.24 -10.76
C SER A 285 -2.84 -6.80 -10.59
N GLU A 286 -3.15 -7.90 -11.28
CA GLU A 286 -4.46 -8.55 -11.22
C GLU A 286 -4.74 -9.15 -9.83
N TYR A 287 -3.76 -9.84 -9.23
CA TYR A 287 -3.86 -10.38 -7.87
C TYR A 287 -3.98 -9.28 -6.82
N GLU A 288 -3.26 -8.18 -6.98
CA GLU A 288 -3.35 -7.03 -6.08
C GLU A 288 -4.75 -6.41 -6.14
N CYS A 289 -5.31 -6.24 -7.35
CA CYS A 289 -6.70 -5.81 -7.54
C CYS A 289 -7.69 -6.73 -6.81
N ARG A 290 -7.58 -8.06 -7.01
CA ARG A 290 -8.42 -9.04 -6.30
C ARG A 290 -8.28 -8.96 -4.79
N ARG A 291 -7.05 -8.83 -4.27
CA ARG A 291 -6.80 -8.71 -2.83
C ARG A 291 -7.39 -7.43 -2.27
N ARG A 292 -7.26 -6.28 -2.96
CA ARG A 292 -7.94 -5.03 -2.55
C ARG A 292 -9.44 -5.21 -2.48
N MET A 293 -10.05 -5.86 -3.48
CA MET A 293 -11.49 -6.13 -3.49
C MET A 293 -11.90 -7.02 -2.31
N LEU A 294 -11.15 -8.08 -2.01
CA LEU A 294 -11.40 -8.95 -0.86
C LEU A 294 -11.25 -8.22 0.47
N LEU A 295 -10.23 -7.36 0.61
CA LEU A 295 -10.04 -6.53 1.80
C LEU A 295 -11.18 -5.53 1.97
N LYS A 296 -11.61 -4.87 0.90
CA LYS A 296 -12.75 -3.95 0.96
C LYS A 296 -14.04 -4.70 1.30
N ARG A 297 -14.24 -5.90 0.76
CA ARG A 297 -15.38 -6.76 1.13
C ARG A 297 -15.34 -7.12 2.61
N LEU A 298 -14.16 -7.44 3.15
CA LEU A 298 -13.99 -7.69 4.58
C LEU A 298 -14.34 -6.44 5.40
N ASP A 299 -13.83 -5.26 5.02
CA ASP A 299 -14.12 -3.98 5.66
C ASP A 299 -15.63 -3.72 5.72
N VAL A 300 -16.32 -3.82 4.57
CA VAL A 300 -17.77 -3.60 4.48
C VAL A 300 -18.56 -4.65 5.27
N THR A 301 -18.08 -5.90 5.32
CA THR A 301 -18.72 -6.95 6.12
C THR A 301 -18.62 -6.66 7.62
N VAL A 302 -17.49 -6.10 8.09
CA VAL A 302 -17.36 -5.70 9.49
C VAL A 302 -18.21 -4.46 9.78
N GLN A 303 -18.23 -3.49 8.86
CA GLN A 303 -19.07 -2.29 8.98
C GLN A 303 -20.57 -2.62 9.07
N SER A 304 -21.05 -3.63 8.35
CA SER A 304 -22.47 -4.00 8.39
C SER A 304 -22.92 -4.55 9.75
N PHE A 305 -22.01 -5.03 10.59
CA PHE A 305 -22.37 -5.38 11.97
C PHE A 305 -22.87 -4.16 12.76
N GLY A 306 -22.33 -2.97 12.48
CA GLY A 306 -22.76 -1.71 13.09
C GLY A 306 -24.16 -1.23 12.69
N TRP A 307 -24.91 -1.98 11.89
CA TRP A 307 -26.28 -1.60 11.52
C TRP A 307 -27.32 -2.00 12.56
N SER A 308 -26.98 -2.92 13.48
CA SER A 308 -27.86 -3.28 14.60
C SER A 308 -27.55 -2.44 15.84
N ASP A 309 -28.57 -2.01 16.58
CA ASP A 309 -28.40 -1.15 17.77
C ASP A 309 -27.55 -1.83 18.86
N ARG A 310 -27.67 -3.16 18.99
CA ARG A 310 -26.85 -3.96 19.91
C ARG A 310 -25.35 -3.92 19.56
N ALA A 311 -25.01 -3.89 18.28
CA ALA A 311 -23.63 -3.90 17.81
C ALA A 311 -23.03 -2.51 17.70
N LYS A 312 -23.85 -1.47 17.48
CA LYS A 312 -23.42 -0.06 17.59
C LYS A 312 -22.82 0.23 18.96
N ALA A 313 -23.43 -0.28 20.03
CA ALA A 313 -22.90 -0.15 21.39
C ALA A 313 -21.57 -0.90 21.64
N ARG A 314 -21.05 -1.66 20.65
CA ARG A 314 -19.81 -2.44 20.74
C ARG A 314 -18.88 -2.20 19.55
N THR A 315 -19.04 -1.11 18.82
CA THR A 315 -18.18 -0.77 17.68
C THR A 315 -16.72 -0.68 18.07
N ASP A 316 -16.44 -0.13 19.25
CA ASP A 316 -15.07 0.06 19.73
C ASP A 316 -14.40 -1.28 20.06
N ASP A 317 -15.13 -2.19 20.69
CA ASP A 317 -14.68 -3.57 20.95
C ASP A 317 -14.37 -4.31 19.64
N ILE A 318 -15.23 -4.15 18.62
CA ILE A 318 -15.05 -4.76 17.30
C ILE A 318 -13.82 -4.15 16.61
N ALA A 319 -13.67 -2.83 16.63
CA ALA A 319 -12.54 -2.11 16.04
C ALA A 319 -11.22 -2.52 16.68
N LYS A 320 -11.18 -2.61 18.02
CA LYS A 320 -10.00 -3.04 18.80
C LYS A 320 -9.48 -4.41 18.38
N ILE A 321 -10.37 -5.33 17.99
CA ILE A 321 -9.99 -6.67 17.51
C ILE A 321 -9.67 -6.68 16.01
N TYR A 322 -10.47 -5.94 15.23
CA TYR A 322 -10.40 -5.97 13.77
C TYR A 322 -9.21 -5.21 13.21
N GLN A 323 -8.97 -3.98 13.68
CA GLN A 323 -7.96 -3.09 13.09
C GLN A 323 -6.55 -3.68 13.09
N PRO A 324 -6.04 -4.30 14.18
CA PRO A 324 -4.71 -4.92 14.17
C PRO A 324 -4.59 -6.02 13.12
N LYS A 325 -5.64 -6.85 12.97
CA LYS A 325 -5.67 -7.90 11.94
C LYS A 325 -5.73 -7.30 10.55
N ARG A 326 -6.50 -6.23 10.37
CA ARG A 326 -6.68 -5.55 9.08
C ARG A 326 -5.40 -4.87 8.60
N TYR A 327 -4.62 -4.26 9.50
CA TYR A 327 -3.31 -3.68 9.18
C TYR A 327 -2.26 -4.73 8.80
N GLY A 328 -2.37 -5.95 9.36
CA GLY A 328 -1.51 -7.08 8.99
C GLY A 328 -1.78 -7.65 7.58
N LEU A 329 -2.90 -7.29 6.94
CA LEU A 329 -3.26 -7.80 5.62
C LEU A 329 -2.78 -6.85 4.51
N CYS A 330 -1.86 -7.33 3.68
CA CYS A 330 -1.31 -6.55 2.57
C CYS A 330 -1.97 -6.92 1.22
N PRO A 331 -2.41 -5.92 0.42
CA PRO A 331 -2.91 -6.17 -0.93
C PRO A 331 -1.81 -6.64 -1.89
N LYS A 332 -0.55 -6.26 -1.65
CA LYS A 332 0.59 -6.63 -2.50
C LYS A 332 0.98 -8.09 -2.30
N SER A 333 1.30 -8.77 -3.39
CA SER A 333 1.85 -10.12 -3.37
C SER A 333 3.38 -10.05 -3.29
N SER A 334 3.98 -11.02 -2.59
CA SER A 334 5.44 -11.17 -2.46
C SER A 334 6.04 -12.13 -3.50
N VAL A 335 5.22 -12.65 -4.42
CA VAL A 335 5.65 -13.61 -5.43
C VAL A 335 6.55 -12.90 -6.46
N SER A 336 7.70 -13.50 -6.74
CA SER A 336 8.71 -12.99 -7.66
C SER A 336 9.24 -14.12 -8.55
N LEU A 337 10.02 -13.77 -9.58
CA LEU A 337 10.65 -14.76 -10.45
C LEU A 337 11.54 -15.76 -9.68
N ALA A 338 12.18 -15.32 -8.59
CA ALA A 338 12.95 -16.21 -7.71
C ALA A 338 12.09 -17.33 -7.12
N HIS A 339 10.83 -17.05 -6.79
CA HIS A 339 9.90 -18.07 -6.30
C HIS A 339 9.54 -19.09 -7.38
N LEU A 340 9.45 -18.66 -8.64
CA LEU A 340 9.25 -19.57 -9.76
C LEU A 340 10.45 -20.51 -9.96
N LEU A 341 11.68 -19.97 -9.87
CA LEU A 341 12.90 -20.77 -9.99
C LEU A 341 13.07 -21.75 -8.81
N ALA A 342 12.64 -21.35 -7.62
CA ALA A 342 12.63 -22.21 -6.44
C ALA A 342 11.50 -23.27 -6.48
N ALA A 343 10.47 -23.08 -7.30
CA ALA A 343 9.30 -23.94 -7.34
C ALA A 343 9.66 -25.40 -7.71
N ARG A 344 8.94 -26.34 -7.08
CA ARG A 344 9.08 -27.78 -7.28
C ARG A 344 7.79 -28.37 -7.87
N GLU A 345 7.89 -29.58 -8.42
CA GLU A 345 6.77 -30.23 -9.12
C GLU A 345 5.53 -30.44 -8.23
N ASP A 346 5.68 -30.48 -6.91
CA ASP A 346 4.58 -30.55 -5.96
C ASP A 346 3.66 -29.32 -6.01
N LEU A 347 4.19 -28.12 -6.30
CA LEU A 347 3.40 -26.90 -6.47
C LEU A 347 2.49 -26.93 -7.71
N SER A 348 2.74 -27.83 -8.67
CA SER A 348 1.84 -28.04 -9.81
C SER A 348 0.55 -28.78 -9.42
N LYS A 349 0.53 -29.42 -8.25
CA LYS A 349 -0.64 -30.17 -7.75
C LYS A 349 -1.64 -29.18 -7.17
N ILE A 350 -2.63 -28.79 -7.99
CA ILE A 350 -3.73 -27.94 -7.53
C ILE A 350 -4.61 -28.74 -6.57
N VAL A 351 -4.41 -28.52 -5.27
CA VAL A 351 -5.30 -29.06 -4.24
C VAL A 351 -6.56 -28.22 -4.19
N ARG A 352 -7.72 -28.85 -4.39
CA ARG A 352 -9.01 -28.16 -4.25
C ARG A 352 -9.14 -27.58 -2.84
N THR A 353 -9.54 -26.32 -2.73
CA THR A 353 -9.82 -25.65 -1.45
C THR A 353 -10.97 -26.31 -0.68
N SER A 354 -11.83 -27.06 -1.37
CA SER A 354 -12.88 -27.91 -0.78
C SER A 354 -12.40 -29.30 -0.33
N SER A 355 -11.11 -29.61 -0.48
CA SER A 355 -10.56 -30.89 -0.04
C SER A 355 -10.67 -31.08 1.47
N GLY A 356 -10.81 -32.34 1.91
CA GLY A 356 -10.88 -32.69 3.33
C GLY A 356 -9.71 -32.12 4.13
N SER A 357 -8.48 -32.24 3.61
CA SER A 357 -7.26 -31.73 4.25
C SER A 357 -7.22 -30.20 4.41
N SER A 358 -7.84 -29.45 3.49
CA SER A 358 -7.98 -28.00 3.61
C SER A 358 -9.06 -27.64 4.64
N ARG A 359 -10.16 -28.40 4.66
CA ARG A 359 -11.29 -28.17 5.57
C ARG A 359 -11.01 -28.55 7.02
N GLU A 360 -10.21 -29.58 7.26
CA GLU A 360 -9.71 -29.98 8.57
C GLU A 360 -9.03 -28.81 9.31
N LYS A 361 -8.32 -27.95 8.59
CA LYS A 361 -7.63 -26.79 9.16
C LYS A 361 -8.52 -25.54 9.30
N THR A 362 -9.76 -25.60 8.80
CA THR A 362 -10.74 -24.50 8.88
C THR A 362 -11.95 -24.86 9.77
N ILE A 363 -11.83 -25.91 10.57
CA ILE A 363 -12.86 -26.30 11.55
C ILE A 363 -13.06 -25.14 12.52
N CYS A 364 -14.31 -24.71 12.67
CA CYS A 364 -14.69 -23.68 13.61
C CYS A 364 -16.00 -24.09 14.30
N ALA A 365 -16.40 -23.35 15.34
CA ALA A 365 -17.63 -23.64 16.08
C ALA A 365 -18.90 -23.68 15.20
N ILE A 366 -18.85 -23.09 14.00
CA ILE A 366 -19.94 -23.09 13.02
C ILE A 366 -19.78 -24.26 12.03
N ASN A 367 -18.58 -24.49 11.48
CA ASN A 367 -18.28 -25.60 10.57
C ASN A 367 -17.62 -26.76 11.33
N LYS A 368 -18.42 -27.47 12.14
CA LYS A 368 -17.95 -28.58 12.99
C LYS A 368 -17.80 -29.92 12.26
N VAL A 369 -18.64 -30.17 11.25
CA VAL A 369 -18.77 -31.50 10.65
C VAL A 369 -18.02 -31.55 9.32
N LEU A 370 -16.93 -32.32 9.31
CA LEU A 370 -16.28 -32.74 8.06
C LEU A 370 -17.12 -33.85 7.43
N MET A 371 -17.90 -33.52 6.41
CA MET A 371 -18.61 -34.54 5.63
C MET A 371 -17.58 -35.42 4.94
N GLY A 372 -17.63 -36.73 5.22
CA GLY A 372 -16.75 -37.73 4.59
C GLY A 372 -17.00 -37.85 3.09
N ARG A 373 -16.48 -38.93 2.48
CA ARG A 373 -16.68 -39.19 1.05
C ARG A 373 -18.17 -39.39 0.76
N VAL A 374 -18.83 -38.36 0.23
CA VAL A 374 -20.23 -38.44 -0.22
C VAL A 374 -20.25 -39.19 -1.55
N PRO A 375 -20.94 -40.34 -1.64
CA PRO A 375 -21.11 -41.05 -2.92
C PRO A 375 -21.76 -40.14 -3.95
N ASP A 376 -21.38 -40.29 -5.22
CA ASP A 376 -22.01 -39.51 -6.30
C ASP A 376 -23.52 -39.77 -6.27
N ARG A 377 -24.31 -38.69 -6.20
CA ARG A 377 -25.78 -38.76 -6.14
C ARG A 377 -26.41 -38.72 -7.53
N GLY A 378 -25.59 -38.73 -8.59
CA GLY A 378 -26.04 -38.63 -9.96
C GLY A 378 -26.66 -37.25 -10.25
N GLY A 379 -27.34 -37.15 -11.40
CA GLY A 379 -28.01 -35.92 -11.82
C GLY A 379 -27.13 -34.94 -12.57
N ARG A 380 -25.95 -35.36 -13.06
CA ARG A 380 -25.22 -34.57 -14.04
C ARG A 380 -26.09 -34.49 -15.30
N PRO A 381 -26.33 -33.29 -15.86
CA PRO A 381 -27.10 -33.15 -17.10
C PRO A 381 -26.56 -33.97 -18.28
N THR A 382 -25.28 -34.36 -18.23
CA THR A 382 -24.61 -35.23 -19.23
C THR A 382 -24.90 -36.71 -19.07
N GLU A 383 -25.38 -37.15 -17.90
CA GLU A 383 -25.70 -38.55 -17.56
C GLU A 383 -27.20 -38.84 -17.67
N ILE A 384 -28.02 -37.80 -17.80
CA ILE A 384 -29.47 -37.92 -18.00
C ILE A 384 -29.70 -38.07 -19.50
N GLU A 385 -30.30 -39.19 -19.92
CA GLU A 385 -30.75 -39.32 -21.30
C GLU A 385 -31.74 -38.20 -21.62
N PRO A 386 -31.56 -37.48 -22.75
CA PRO A 386 -32.50 -36.45 -23.13
C PRO A 386 -33.89 -37.10 -23.28
N PRO A 387 -34.96 -36.43 -22.80
CA PRO A 387 -36.30 -36.96 -22.96
C PRO A 387 -36.57 -37.24 -24.45
N PRO A 388 -37.36 -38.28 -24.76
CA PRO A 388 -37.70 -38.59 -26.14
C PRO A 388 -38.23 -37.34 -26.84
N PRO A 389 -37.81 -37.04 -28.08
CA PRO A 389 -38.30 -35.87 -28.78
C PRO A 389 -39.82 -35.95 -28.91
N GLU A 390 -40.54 -35.00 -28.30
CA GLU A 390 -42.01 -34.96 -28.26
C GLU A 390 -42.64 -34.71 -29.65
N MET A 391 -41.84 -34.31 -30.64
CA MET A 391 -42.29 -34.08 -32.01
C MET A 391 -41.57 -34.98 -33.01
N PRO A 392 -42.29 -35.56 -33.98
CA PRO A 392 -41.68 -36.33 -35.06
C PRO A 392 -40.72 -35.46 -35.88
N PRO A 393 -39.61 -36.03 -36.39
CA PRO A 393 -38.62 -35.27 -37.15
C PRO A 393 -39.26 -34.65 -38.39
N TRP A 394 -38.93 -33.38 -38.64
CA TRP A 394 -39.40 -32.63 -39.80
C TRP A 394 -39.04 -33.37 -41.09
N GLN A 395 -40.04 -33.96 -41.74
CA GLN A 395 -39.89 -34.53 -43.07
C GLN A 395 -40.11 -33.45 -44.13
N LYS A 396 -39.20 -33.39 -45.11
CA LYS A 396 -39.33 -32.53 -46.28
C LYS A 396 -40.59 -32.99 -47.05
N ARG A 397 -41.49 -32.06 -47.38
CA ARG A 397 -42.68 -32.38 -48.19
C ARG A 397 -42.22 -33.03 -49.50
N GLN A 398 -42.84 -34.14 -49.88
CA GLN A 398 -42.58 -34.77 -51.18
C GLN A 398 -43.08 -33.82 -52.28
N ASP A 399 -42.24 -33.60 -53.29
CA ASP A 399 -42.61 -32.82 -54.47
C ASP A 399 -43.75 -33.53 -55.21
N VAL A 400 -44.78 -32.78 -55.58
CA VAL A 400 -45.95 -33.30 -56.29
C VAL A 400 -45.49 -33.83 -57.65
N PRO A 401 -45.87 -35.04 -58.08
CA PRO A 401 -45.51 -35.55 -59.39
C PRO A 401 -46.01 -34.62 -60.49
N ASP A 402 -45.15 -34.35 -61.47
CA ASP A 402 -45.37 -33.45 -62.59
C ASP A 402 -46.41 -34.06 -63.56
N ILE A 403 -47.70 -33.92 -63.21
CA ILE A 403 -48.82 -34.43 -63.98
C ILE A 403 -49.29 -33.31 -64.91
N HIS A 404 -48.93 -33.48 -66.19
CA HIS A 404 -49.44 -32.79 -67.38
C HIS A 404 -48.82 -31.43 -67.75
N ARG A 405 -47.70 -31.53 -68.47
CA ARG A 405 -47.42 -30.73 -69.67
C ARG A 405 -48.61 -30.89 -70.64
N ARG A 406 -49.62 -30.01 -70.58
CA ARG A 406 -50.59 -29.80 -71.66
C ARG A 406 -50.20 -28.56 -72.44
N SER A 407 -49.76 -28.78 -73.68
CA SER A 407 -49.60 -27.74 -74.69
C SER A 407 -50.90 -27.00 -74.89
N TRP A 408 -50.83 -25.68 -74.99
CA TRP A 408 -51.82 -24.89 -75.71
C TRP A 408 -51.08 -24.14 -76.81
N ASN A 409 -51.62 -24.26 -78.02
CA ASN A 409 -51.17 -23.66 -79.27
C ASN A 409 -51.05 -22.14 -79.20
#